data_AF-A0A955ISI0-F1
#
_entry.id   AF-A0A955ISI0-F1
#
_cell.length_a   1.000
_cell.length_b   1.000
_cell.length_c   1.000
_cell.angle_alpha   90.00
_cell.angle_beta   90.00
_cell.angle_gamma   90.00
#
_symmetry.space_group_name_H-M   'P 1'
#
loop_
_entity.id
_entity.type
_entity.pdbx_description
1 polymer ?
#
loop_
_entity_poly.entity_id
_entity_poly.type
_entity_poly.pdbx_seq_one_letter_code
_entity_poly.pdbx_strand_id
1 'polypeptide(L)'
;NAGWGCEVDTPTIWDLDDLDDLDGVVFGDATDLPEDFQLTHRFAGPVNAFREVINQTNWDGTITTVEVDGEESVVSLRGWTQCVQVEKLDPYDYTILVEDYEAGAGGADNRPMTGYPIRVTVTVLFQGEFDEEAREVSSVTWVVPPT
;
A
#
# COMPACT_ATOMS: atom_id res chain seq x y z
N ASN A 1 21.66 -4.07 1.32
CA ASN A 1 20.69 -4.95 0.67
C ASN A 1 19.51 -4.07 0.36
N ALA A 2 19.14 -3.97 -0.90
CA ALA A 2 17.94 -3.26 -1.34
C ALA A 2 17.42 -4.15 -2.45
N GLY A 3 16.71 -5.20 -2.03
CA GLY A 3 15.91 -6.04 -2.93
C GLY A 3 14.62 -5.32 -3.26
N TRP A 4 13.84 -5.84 -4.21
CA TRP A 4 12.51 -5.30 -4.48
C TRP A 4 11.50 -5.92 -3.54
N GLY A 5 10.67 -5.06 -2.95
CA GLY A 5 9.60 -5.45 -2.04
C GLY A 5 10.11 -5.90 -0.67
N CYS A 6 9.14 -6.05 0.24
CA CYS A 6 9.38 -6.29 1.67
C CYS A 6 10.31 -7.49 1.93
N GLU A 7 11.35 -7.28 2.74
CA GLU A 7 12.28 -8.33 3.13
C GLU A 7 11.58 -9.44 3.95
N VAL A 8 11.93 -10.71 3.67
CA VAL A 8 11.23 -11.91 4.16
C VAL A 8 11.25 -12.07 5.70
N ASP A 9 12.17 -11.39 6.41
CA ASP A 9 12.52 -11.74 7.78
C ASP A 9 12.13 -10.71 8.87
N THR A 10 11.42 -9.62 8.55
CA THR A 10 10.85 -8.74 9.59
C THR A 10 9.54 -8.05 9.12
N PRO A 11 8.36 -8.51 9.56
CA PRO A 11 7.07 -8.06 9.01
C PRO A 11 6.56 -6.77 9.68
N THR A 12 7.44 -5.87 10.10
CA THR A 12 7.05 -4.67 10.85
C THR A 12 7.00 -3.43 9.97
N ILE A 13 6.30 -2.38 10.40
CA ILE A 13 6.30 -1.09 9.70
C ILE A 13 7.71 -0.48 9.54
N TRP A 14 8.69 -0.97 10.30
CA TRP A 14 10.09 -0.52 10.24
C TRP A 14 10.85 -1.09 9.04
N ASP A 15 10.28 -2.08 8.38
CA ASP A 15 10.82 -2.76 7.19
C ASP A 15 10.24 -2.19 5.89
N LEU A 16 9.43 -1.14 6.01
CA LEU A 16 9.06 -0.29 4.88
C LEU A 16 10.13 0.82 4.77
N ASP A 17 11.35 0.42 4.40
CA ASP A 17 12.51 1.31 4.39
C ASP A 17 12.82 1.90 3.01
N ASP A 18 12.20 1.34 1.95
CA ASP A 18 12.04 1.97 0.65
C ASP A 18 10.58 2.01 0.16
N LEU A 19 10.37 2.52 -1.06
CA LEU A 19 9.03 2.79 -1.59
C LEU A 19 8.39 1.53 -2.21
N ASP A 20 9.19 0.60 -2.70
CA ASP A 20 8.76 -0.65 -3.30
C ASP A 20 8.33 -1.70 -2.27
N ASP A 21 8.78 -1.59 -1.02
CA ASP A 21 8.22 -2.34 0.11
C ASP A 21 6.70 -2.14 0.31
N LEU A 22 6.16 -1.02 -0.20
CA LEU A 22 4.74 -0.72 -0.11
C LEU A 22 3.89 -1.45 -1.16
N ASP A 23 4.48 -2.19 -2.08
CA ASP A 23 3.71 -2.95 -3.06
C ASP A 23 2.81 -3.99 -2.39
N GLY A 24 1.53 -3.98 -2.75
CA GLY A 24 0.54 -4.89 -2.19
C GLY A 24 0.08 -4.57 -0.76
N VAL A 25 0.49 -3.43 -0.19
CA VAL A 25 0.09 -3.05 1.18
C VAL A 25 -1.35 -2.55 1.22
N VAL A 26 -2.12 -3.00 2.21
CA VAL A 26 -3.49 -2.57 2.48
C VAL A 26 -3.63 -1.94 3.87
N PHE A 27 -4.24 -0.75 3.93
CA PHE A 27 -4.62 -0.07 5.17
C PHE A 27 -6.15 -0.06 5.29
N GLY A 28 -6.70 -0.89 6.16
CA GLY A 28 -8.15 -1.03 6.37
C GLY A 28 -8.61 -2.48 6.28
N ASP A 29 -9.93 -2.68 6.23
CA ASP A 29 -10.57 -3.99 6.47
C ASP A 29 -11.23 -4.62 5.23
N ALA A 30 -11.27 -3.95 4.08
CA ALA A 30 -11.89 -4.50 2.88
C ALA A 30 -11.18 -5.80 2.45
N THR A 31 -11.96 -6.87 2.27
CA THR A 31 -11.46 -8.17 1.78
C THR A 31 -11.54 -8.30 0.27
N ASP A 32 -12.43 -7.52 -0.34
CA ASP A 32 -12.56 -7.38 -1.78
C ASP A 32 -11.60 -6.28 -2.24
N LEU A 33 -10.58 -6.67 -3.00
CA LEU A 33 -9.48 -5.82 -3.45
C LEU A 33 -9.51 -5.76 -4.99
N PRO A 34 -8.85 -4.76 -5.62
CA PRO A 34 -8.82 -4.68 -7.09
C PRO A 34 -8.32 -6.00 -7.73
N GLU A 35 -8.87 -6.36 -8.90
CA GLU A 35 -8.68 -7.68 -9.52
C GLU A 35 -7.21 -8.09 -9.69
N ASP A 36 -6.34 -7.14 -10.04
CA ASP A 36 -4.91 -7.38 -10.26
C ASP A 36 -4.04 -7.12 -9.01
N PHE A 37 -4.66 -6.86 -7.86
CA PHE A 37 -3.96 -6.50 -6.63
C PHE A 37 -3.50 -7.74 -5.85
N GLN A 38 -2.21 -7.82 -5.55
CA GLN A 38 -1.66 -8.88 -4.72
C GLN A 38 -1.42 -8.37 -3.30
N LEU A 39 -2.21 -8.83 -2.34
CA LEU A 39 -2.02 -8.46 -0.93
C LEU A 39 -0.72 -9.04 -0.38
N THR A 40 0.20 -8.18 0.06
CA THR A 40 1.43 -8.56 0.77
C THR A 40 1.25 -8.40 2.27
N HIS A 41 0.81 -7.22 2.72
CA HIS A 41 0.62 -6.90 4.13
C HIS A 41 -0.68 -6.12 4.37
N ARG A 42 -1.24 -6.30 5.56
CA ARG A 42 -2.41 -5.55 6.02
C ARG A 42 -2.11 -4.85 7.33
N PHE A 43 -2.45 -3.57 7.41
CA PHE A 43 -2.34 -2.73 8.59
C PHE A 43 -3.68 -2.09 8.93
N ALA A 44 -3.79 -1.58 10.17
CA ALA A 44 -4.89 -0.73 10.57
C ALA A 44 -4.96 0.50 9.66
N GLY A 45 -6.16 0.87 9.23
CA GLY A 45 -6.34 1.97 8.30
C GLY A 45 -7.79 2.41 8.15
N PRO A 46 -8.03 3.42 7.31
CA PRO A 46 -7.06 4.14 6.46
C PRO A 46 -6.08 5.03 7.24
N VAL A 47 -4.99 5.46 6.61
CA VAL A 47 -3.97 6.35 7.19
C VAL A 47 -3.95 7.73 6.52
N ASN A 48 -3.52 8.74 7.27
CA ASN A 48 -3.33 10.10 6.76
C ASN A 48 -1.88 10.34 6.25
N ALA A 49 -1.62 11.53 5.71
CA ALA A 49 -0.31 11.91 5.17
C ALA A 49 0.82 11.97 6.23
N PHE A 50 0.48 11.96 7.51
CA PHE A 50 1.41 11.90 8.64
C PHE A 50 1.62 10.49 9.17
N ARG A 51 1.11 9.47 8.46
CA ARG A 51 1.17 8.03 8.84
C ARG A 51 0.36 7.70 10.09
N GLU A 52 -0.63 8.52 10.43
CA GLU A 52 -1.53 8.26 11.55
C GLU A 52 -2.77 7.53 11.03
N VAL A 53 -3.21 6.50 11.77
CA VAL A 53 -4.49 5.84 11.50
C VAL A 53 -5.61 6.85 11.71
N ILE A 54 -6.50 6.95 10.73
CA ILE A 54 -7.70 7.77 10.83
C ILE A 54 -8.71 7.01 11.68
N ASN A 55 -9.15 7.63 12.77
CA ASN A 55 -10.02 7.00 13.74
C ASN A 55 -11.50 7.10 13.34
N GLN A 56 -12.27 6.10 13.73
CA GLN A 56 -13.72 6.17 13.70
C GLN A 56 -14.19 7.28 14.64
N THR A 57 -14.93 8.24 14.06
CA THR A 57 -15.54 9.33 14.82
C THR A 57 -17.05 9.14 14.82
N ASN A 58 -17.65 9.18 16.00
CA ASN A 58 -19.09 9.14 16.19
C ASN A 58 -19.75 10.44 15.69
N TRP A 59 -21.07 10.41 15.52
CA TRP A 59 -21.85 11.57 15.07
C TRP A 59 -21.74 12.79 16.00
N ASP A 60 -21.34 12.59 17.26
CA ASP A 60 -21.13 13.63 18.26
C ASP A 60 -19.68 14.16 18.30
N GLY A 61 -18.81 13.66 17.42
CA GLY A 61 -17.39 14.03 17.36
C GLY A 61 -16.48 13.27 18.31
N THR A 62 -17.00 12.32 19.10
CA THR A 62 -16.17 11.48 19.97
C THR A 62 -15.49 10.36 19.18
N ILE A 63 -14.29 9.96 19.59
CA ILE A 63 -13.58 8.82 19.00
C ILE A 63 -14.20 7.53 19.53
N THR A 64 -14.45 6.57 18.65
CA THR A 64 -14.92 5.25 19.04
C THR A 64 -13.77 4.41 19.61
N THR A 65 -13.95 3.87 20.81
CA THR A 65 -13.06 2.89 21.44
C THR A 65 -13.78 1.55 21.60
N VAL A 66 -12.99 0.47 21.69
CA VAL A 66 -13.45 -0.88 22.03
C VAL A 66 -12.53 -1.46 23.10
N GLU A 67 -13.06 -2.28 23.99
CA GLU A 67 -12.24 -3.02 24.94
C GLU A 67 -11.71 -4.28 24.26
N VAL A 68 -10.39 -4.43 24.21
CA VAL A 68 -9.68 -5.61 23.69
C VAL A 68 -8.75 -6.08 24.80
N ASP A 69 -8.91 -7.33 25.24
CA ASP A 69 -8.11 -7.94 26.32
C ASP A 69 -8.05 -7.11 27.63
N GLY A 70 -9.10 -6.33 27.92
CA GLY A 70 -9.19 -5.48 29.12
C GLY A 70 -8.54 -4.10 28.97
N GLU A 71 -8.08 -3.74 27.77
CA GLU A 71 -7.54 -2.42 27.44
C GLU A 71 -8.44 -1.71 26.41
N GLU A 72 -8.64 -0.40 26.56
CA GLU A 72 -9.31 0.41 25.53
C GLU A 72 -8.39 0.57 24.32
N SER A 73 -8.88 0.12 23.17
CA SER A 73 -8.25 0.30 21.86
C SER A 73 -9.09 1.21 20.98
N VAL A 74 -8.43 2.09 20.23
CA VAL A 74 -9.10 3.02 19.31
C VAL A 74 -9.49 2.27 18.04
N VAL A 75 -10.73 2.47 17.60
CA VAL A 75 -11.25 1.88 16.37
C VAL A 75 -10.82 2.72 15.16
N SER A 76 -10.20 2.10 14.17
CA SER A 76 -9.90 2.75 12.88
C SER A 76 -11.19 3.02 12.08
N LEU A 77 -11.14 3.99 11.16
CA LEU A 77 -12.31 4.41 10.40
C LEU A 77 -12.84 3.26 9.53
N ARG A 78 -14.01 2.73 9.92
CA ARG A 78 -14.57 1.51 9.34
C ARG A 78 -15.09 1.74 7.93
N GLY A 79 -15.02 0.69 7.13
CA GLY A 79 -15.51 0.67 5.76
C GLY A 79 -14.60 1.39 4.76
N TRP A 80 -13.55 2.07 5.19
CA TRP A 80 -12.57 2.70 4.30
C TRP A 80 -11.32 1.84 4.20
N THR A 81 -10.75 1.74 3.00
CA THR A 81 -9.51 0.98 2.78
C THR A 81 -8.64 1.68 1.75
N GLN A 82 -7.32 1.68 1.95
CA GLN A 82 -6.33 2.13 0.96
C GLN A 82 -5.50 0.93 0.52
N CYS A 83 -5.41 0.70 -0.79
CA CYS A 83 -4.57 -0.32 -1.40
C CYS A 83 -3.42 0.37 -2.12
N VAL A 84 -2.19 -0.03 -1.84
CA VAL A 84 -0.97 0.54 -2.44
C VAL A 84 -0.38 -0.47 -3.39
N GLN A 85 -0.24 -0.08 -4.65
CA GLN A 85 0.42 -0.86 -5.69
C GLN A 85 1.61 -0.07 -6.20
N VAL A 86 2.76 -0.73 -6.31
CA VAL A 86 4.01 -0.14 -6.78
C VAL A 86 4.50 -0.94 -7.96
N GLU A 87 4.64 -0.28 -9.11
CA GLU A 87 5.06 -0.90 -10.35
C GLU A 87 6.40 -0.31 -10.81
N LYS A 88 7.32 -1.17 -11.25
CA LYS A 88 8.59 -0.74 -11.83
C LYS A 88 8.40 -0.32 -13.29
N LEU A 89 8.99 0.80 -13.69
CA LEU A 89 8.86 1.36 -15.04
C LEU A 89 10.16 1.32 -15.83
N ASP A 90 10.06 1.26 -17.16
CA ASP A 90 11.22 1.47 -18.04
C ASP A 90 11.71 2.93 -17.91
N PRO A 91 13.02 3.16 -17.71
CA PRO A 91 13.58 4.49 -17.47
C PRO A 91 13.54 5.42 -18.70
N TYR A 92 13.30 4.88 -19.90
CA TYR A 92 13.22 5.59 -21.15
C TYR A 92 11.79 5.68 -21.69
N ASP A 93 10.89 4.78 -21.25
CA ASP A 93 9.48 4.78 -21.62
C ASP A 93 8.56 4.42 -20.42
N TYR A 94 7.97 5.43 -19.78
CA TYR A 94 7.18 5.26 -18.54
C TYR A 94 5.82 4.58 -18.76
N THR A 95 5.51 4.19 -20.01
CA THR A 95 4.33 3.39 -20.34
C THR A 95 4.59 1.89 -20.24
N ILE A 96 5.87 1.48 -20.18
CA ILE A 96 6.30 0.08 -20.12
C ILE A 96 6.59 -0.31 -18.67
N LEU A 97 5.97 -1.40 -18.22
CA LEU A 97 6.29 -2.04 -16.95
C LEU A 97 7.50 -2.97 -17.13
N VAL A 98 8.36 -3.02 -16.12
CA VAL A 98 9.55 -3.89 -16.08
C VAL A 98 9.35 -4.93 -14.98
N GLU A 99 9.78 -6.17 -15.20
CA GLU A 99 9.70 -7.21 -14.17
C GLU A 99 10.62 -6.90 -12.98
N ASP A 100 10.22 -7.37 -11.81
CA ASP A 100 10.90 -7.14 -10.52
C ASP A 100 12.34 -7.68 -10.52
N TYR A 101 12.61 -8.70 -11.33
CA TYR A 101 13.95 -9.24 -11.58
C TYR A 101 14.42 -8.88 -12.99
N GLU A 102 15.56 -8.19 -13.10
CA GLU A 102 16.40 -8.32 -14.28
C GLU A 102 17.73 -8.93 -13.83
N ALA A 103 17.83 -10.27 -13.88
CA ALA A 103 19.14 -10.85 -14.12
C ALA A 103 19.47 -10.52 -15.58
N GLY A 104 20.30 -9.49 -15.79
CA GLY A 104 20.61 -8.95 -17.11
C GLY A 104 20.88 -10.05 -18.14
N ALA A 105 19.88 -10.34 -18.98
CA ALA A 105 20.02 -11.24 -20.10
C ALA A 105 20.56 -10.43 -21.28
N GLY A 106 21.89 -10.32 -21.37
CA GLY A 106 22.54 -9.81 -22.57
C GLY A 106 23.18 -8.42 -22.47
N GLY A 107 23.88 -8.12 -21.37
CA GLY A 107 25.16 -7.42 -21.45
C GLY A 107 25.21 -5.97 -21.95
N ALA A 108 24.26 -5.10 -21.60
CA ALA A 108 24.45 -3.66 -21.87
C ALA A 108 24.06 -2.66 -20.77
N ASP A 109 23.26 -3.00 -19.75
CA ASP A 109 23.01 -2.06 -18.64
C ASP A 109 22.70 -2.83 -17.36
N ASN A 110 23.73 -3.16 -16.57
CA ASN A 110 23.56 -3.59 -15.18
C ASN A 110 23.14 -2.38 -14.35
N ARG A 111 21.89 -1.93 -14.50
CA ARG A 111 21.35 -0.89 -13.61
C ARG A 111 21.11 -1.51 -12.25
N PRO A 112 21.56 -0.88 -11.16
CA PRO A 112 21.18 -1.31 -9.83
C PRO A 112 19.64 -1.29 -9.72
N MET A 113 19.09 -2.14 -8.86
CA MET A 113 17.64 -2.29 -8.62
C MET A 113 16.96 -0.93 -8.36
N THR A 114 17.66 -0.02 -7.68
CA THR A 114 17.27 1.36 -7.36
C THR A 114 17.30 2.33 -8.56
N GLY A 115 17.77 1.90 -9.73
CA GLY A 115 17.98 2.73 -10.92
C GLY A 115 16.76 2.89 -11.84
N TYR A 116 15.59 2.39 -11.43
CA TYR A 116 14.35 2.44 -12.20
C TYR A 116 13.37 3.43 -11.56
N PRO A 117 12.62 4.21 -12.37
CA PRO A 117 11.45 4.91 -11.87
C PRO A 117 10.39 3.91 -11.39
N ILE A 118 9.63 4.31 -10.38
CA ILE A 118 8.50 3.52 -9.87
C ILE A 118 7.21 4.30 -10.00
N ARG A 119 6.12 3.62 -10.34
CA ARG A 119 4.76 4.15 -10.33
C ARG A 119 4.08 3.68 -9.06
N VAL A 120 3.63 4.62 -8.24
CA VAL A 120 2.83 4.32 -7.06
C VAL A 120 1.39 4.66 -7.36
N THR A 121 0.50 3.70 -7.16
CA THR A 121 -0.95 3.88 -7.25
C THR A 121 -1.57 3.58 -5.89
N VAL A 122 -2.30 4.54 -5.34
CA VAL A 122 -3.09 4.37 -4.12
C VAL A 122 -4.56 4.40 -4.49
N THR A 123 -5.22 3.26 -4.34
CA THR A 123 -6.66 3.10 -4.60
C THR A 123 -7.42 3.12 -3.28
N VAL A 124 -8.39 4.02 -3.15
CA VAL A 124 -9.25 4.16 -1.99
C VAL A 124 -10.56 3.45 -2.25
N LEU A 125 -10.88 2.48 -1.40
CA LEU A 125 -12.11 1.71 -1.42
C LEU A 125 -13.04 2.15 -0.30
N PHE A 126 -14.35 2.02 -0.53
CA PHE A 126 -15.37 2.07 0.50
C PHE A 126 -16.28 0.86 0.43
N GLN A 127 -16.54 0.24 1.58
CA GLN A 127 -17.50 -0.85 1.77
C GLN A 127 -18.36 -0.53 3.00
N GLY A 128 -19.66 -0.28 2.79
CA GLY A 128 -20.63 -0.12 3.85
C GLY A 128 -20.90 -1.45 4.58
N GLU A 129 -21.48 -1.36 5.78
CA GLU A 129 -21.80 -2.54 6.62
C GLU A 129 -22.69 -3.58 5.93
N PHE A 130 -23.51 -3.14 4.98
CA PHE A 130 -24.43 -4.00 4.21
C PHE A 130 -24.01 -4.16 2.75
N ASP A 131 -22.85 -3.65 2.36
CA ASP A 131 -22.34 -3.80 1.00
C ASP A 131 -21.63 -5.15 0.87
N GLU A 132 -22.00 -5.93 -0.15
CA GLU A 132 -21.40 -7.25 -0.43
C GLU A 132 -19.94 -7.11 -0.92
N GLU A 133 -19.64 -6.04 -1.64
CA GLU A 133 -18.37 -5.79 -2.32
C GLU A 133 -17.86 -4.37 -2.01
N ALA A 134 -16.54 -4.22 -1.98
CA ALA A 134 -15.92 -2.92 -1.81
C ALA A 134 -15.87 -2.20 -3.17
N ARG A 135 -16.14 -0.91 -3.19
CA ARG A 135 -16.07 -0.11 -4.43
C ARG A 135 -14.96 0.92 -4.37
N GLU A 136 -14.32 1.15 -5.51
CA GLU A 136 -13.39 2.27 -5.66
C GLU A 136 -14.13 3.60 -5.52
N VAL A 137 -13.61 4.47 -4.66
CA VAL A 137 -14.08 5.84 -4.45
C VAL A 137 -13.16 6.83 -5.18
N SER A 138 -11.85 6.59 -5.13
CA SER A 138 -10.85 7.45 -5.75
C SER A 138 -9.54 6.69 -5.91
N SER A 139 -8.74 7.07 -6.89
CA SER A 139 -7.37 6.60 -7.06
C SER A 139 -6.44 7.77 -7.33
N VAL A 140 -5.21 7.68 -6.81
CA VAL A 140 -4.14 8.63 -7.09
C VAL A 140 -2.89 7.87 -7.52
N THR A 141 -2.32 8.29 -8.65
CA THR A 141 -1.11 7.69 -9.21
C THR A 141 -0.05 8.77 -9.41
N TRP A 142 1.18 8.46 -9.04
CA TRP A 142 2.34 9.30 -9.34
C TRP A 142 3.56 8.44 -9.68
N VAL A 143 4.54 9.06 -10.34
CA VAL A 143 5.83 8.42 -10.66
C VAL A 143 6.92 9.05 -9.82
N VAL A 144 7.71 8.21 -9.16
CA VAL A 144 8.92 8.62 -8.43
C VAL A 144 10.12 8.30 -9.33
N PRO A 145 10.94 9.31 -9.69
CA PRO A 145 12.15 9.09 -10.47
C PRO A 145 13.20 8.33 -9.63
N PRO A 146 14.17 7.64 -10.28
CA PRO A 146 15.24 6.96 -9.57
C PRO A 146 16.08 7.94 -8.72
N THR A 147 16.58 7.46 -7.59
CA THR A 147 17.39 8.23 -6.63
C THR A 147 18.88 7.90 -6.69
#